data_AF-A0A951JEJ5-F1
#
_entry.id   AF-A0A951JEJ5-F1
#
_cell.length_a   1.000
_cell.length_b   1.000
_cell.length_c   1.000
_cell.angle_alpha   90.00
_cell.angle_beta   90.00
_cell.angle_gamma   90.00
#
_symmetry.space_group_name_H-M   'P 1'
#
loop_
_entity.id
_entity.type
_entity.pdbx_description
1 polymer ?
#
loop_
_entity_poly.entity_id
_entity_poly.type
_entity_poly.pdbx_seq_one_letter_code
_entity_poly.pdbx_strand_id
1 'polypeptide(L)' 'MIRIIRERGLKQKAAAELFGVSQPRTSDLVRGKIEALTLDSLVTMLAHAGVAVDLSVRTAGQARGPCSDVPIRAGT' A
#
# COMPACT_ATOMS: atom_id res chain seq x y z
N MET A 1 -6.43 -4.66 7.02
CA MET A 1 -7.69 -5.12 6.37
C MET A 1 -8.41 -6.21 7.16
N ILE A 2 -7.82 -7.39 7.40
CA ILE A 2 -8.48 -8.46 8.20
C ILE A 2 -8.89 -7.97 9.58
N ARG A 3 -8.07 -7.11 10.20
CA ARG A 3 -8.40 -6.44 11.46
C ARG A 3 -9.72 -5.65 11.38
N ILE A 4 -9.94 -4.89 10.31
CA ILE A 4 -11.17 -4.12 10.07
C ILE A 4 -12.38 -5.05 9.97
N ILE A 5 -12.25 -6.18 9.24
CA ILE A 5 -13.31 -7.19 9.12
C ILE A 5 -13.69 -7.73 10.50
N ARG A 6 -12.70 -8.07 11.33
CA ARG A 6 -12.92 -8.66 12.66
C ARG A 6 -13.51 -7.66 13.64
N GLU A 7 -12.94 -6.46 13.73
CA GLU A 7 -13.39 -5.40 14.66
C GLU A 7 -14.81 -4.92 14.34
N ARG A 8 -15.19 -4.92 13.06
CA ARG A 8 -16.55 -4.56 12.63
C ARG A 8 -17.51 -5.77 12.53
N GLY A 9 -17.06 -6.99 12.84
CA GLY A 9 -17.89 -8.20 12.79
C GLY A 9 -18.44 -8.54 11.40
N LEU A 10 -17.74 -8.17 10.33
CA LEU A 10 -18.27 -8.24 8.96
C LEU A 10 -18.20 -9.66 8.40
N LYS A 11 -19.30 -10.10 7.79
CA LYS A 11 -19.29 -11.27 6.89
C LYS A 11 -18.54 -10.90 5.60
N GLN A 12 -17.99 -11.90 4.91
CA GLN A 12 -17.19 -11.68 3.70
C GLN A 12 -17.90 -10.85 2.62
N LYS A 13 -19.22 -11.03 2.43
CA LYS A 13 -19.99 -10.23 1.46
C LYS A 13 -20.03 -8.74 1.84
N ALA A 14 -20.30 -8.43 3.10
CA ALA A 14 -20.31 -7.05 3.59
C ALA A 14 -18.90 -6.43 3.57
N ALA A 15 -17.86 -7.23 3.82
CA ALA A 15 -16.48 -6.78 3.67
C ALA A 15 -16.13 -6.49 2.20
N ALA A 16 -16.65 -7.28 1.26
CA ALA A 16 -16.46 -7.06 -0.17
C ALA A 16 -17.07 -5.71 -0.59
N GLU A 17 -18.29 -5.42 -0.13
CA GLU A 17 -18.96 -4.13 -0.34
C GLU A 17 -18.16 -2.97 0.28
N LEU A 18 -17.70 -3.11 1.54
CA LEU A 18 -16.90 -2.09 2.22
C LEU A 18 -15.57 -1.77 1.50
N PHE A 19 -14.89 -2.80 1.01
CA PHE A 19 -13.63 -2.63 0.29
C PHE A 19 -13.83 -2.31 -1.21
N GLY A 20 -15.08 -2.30 -1.69
CA GLY A 20 -15.43 -2.11 -3.10
C GLY A 20 -14.81 -3.14 -4.04
N VAL A 21 -14.81 -4.42 -3.63
CA VAL A 21 -14.29 -5.54 -4.42
C VAL A 21 -15.30 -6.68 -4.47
N SER A 22 -15.00 -7.70 -5.29
CA SER A 22 -15.82 -8.91 -5.35
C SER A 22 -15.62 -9.79 -4.10
N GLN A 23 -16.64 -10.60 -3.79
CA GLN A 23 -16.55 -11.57 -2.70
C GLN A 23 -15.40 -12.59 -2.87
N PRO A 24 -15.12 -13.17 -4.06
CA PRO A 24 -13.97 -14.05 -4.24
C PRO A 24 -12.64 -13.39 -3.85
N ARG A 25 -12.45 -12.12 -4.23
CA ARG A 25 -11.25 -11.35 -3.87
C ARG A 25 -11.15 -11.12 -2.36
N THR A 26 -12.28 -10.93 -1.68
CA THR A 26 -12.33 -10.87 -0.21
C THR A 26 -12.02 -12.22 0.43
N SER A 27 -12.44 -13.33 -0.18
CA SER A 27 -12.10 -14.68 0.30
C SER A 27 -10.60 -14.95 0.19
N ASP A 28 -9.98 -14.56 -0.93
CA ASP A 28 -8.54 -14.66 -1.13
C ASP A 28 -7.77 -13.81 -0.09
N LEU A 29 -8.22 -12.57 0.16
CA LEU A 29 -7.70 -11.70 1.22
C LEU A 29 -7.78 -12.35 2.61
N VAL A 30 -8.94 -12.89 2.99
CA VAL A 30 -9.16 -13.52 4.32
C VAL A 30 -8.33 -14.80 4.48
N ARG A 31 -8.09 -15.53 3.38
CA ARG A 31 -7.25 -16.73 3.35
C ARG A 31 -5.75 -16.42 3.26
N GLY A 32 -5.38 -15.14 3.19
CA GLY A 32 -3.98 -14.72 3.17
C GLY A 32 -3.27 -14.87 1.83
N LYS A 33 -4.01 -14.99 0.72
CA LYS A 33 -3.44 -15.03 -0.64
C LYS A 33 -3.03 -13.63 -1.11
N ILE A 34 -1.97 -13.10 -0.51
CA ILE A 34 -1.51 -11.73 -0.76
C ILE A 34 -0.91 -11.61 -2.17
N GLU A 35 -0.37 -12.69 -2.73
CA GLU A 35 0.13 -12.78 -4.10
C GLU A 35 -0.92 -12.51 -5.18
N ALA A 36 -2.21 -12.68 -4.86
CA ALA A 36 -3.32 -12.37 -5.76
C ALA A 36 -3.71 -10.88 -5.75
N LEU A 37 -3.05 -10.07 -4.92
CA LEU A 37 -3.35 -8.66 -4.67
C LEU A 37 -2.12 -7.80 -5.03
N THR A 38 -2.34 -6.74 -5.79
CA THR A 38 -1.31 -5.73 -6.02
C THR A 38 -1.28 -4.72 -4.85
N LEU A 39 -0.15 -4.05 -4.65
CA LEU A 39 -0.05 -2.96 -3.67
C LEU A 39 -1.13 -1.89 -3.92
N ASP A 40 -1.28 -1.47 -5.18
CA ASP A 40 -2.30 -0.53 -5.62
C ASP A 40 -3.72 -0.97 -5.21
N SER A 41 -4.02 -2.26 -5.38
CA SER A 41 -5.31 -2.81 -4.98
C SER A 41 -5.51 -2.77 -3.46
N LEU A 42 -4.46 -3.00 -2.66
CA LEU A 42 -4.55 -2.88 -1.19
C LEU A 42 -4.80 -1.44 -0.76
N VAL A 43 -4.11 -0.47 -1.36
CA VAL A 43 -4.28 0.95 -1.08
C VAL A 43 -5.69 1.40 -1.45
N THR A 44 -6.17 1.03 -2.64
CA THR A 44 -7.53 1.35 -3.10
C THR A 44 -8.60 0.78 -2.17
N MET A 45 -8.46 -0.48 -1.74
CA MET A 45 -9.41 -1.08 -0.80
C MET A 45 -9.41 -0.38 0.56
N LEU A 46 -8.24 0.04 1.07
CA LEU A 46 -8.16 0.80 2.33
C LEU A 46 -8.80 2.18 2.19
N ALA A 47 -8.62 2.85 1.06
CA ALA A 47 -9.28 4.11 0.76
C ALA A 47 -10.82 3.98 0.75
N HIS A 48 -11.35 2.93 0.09
CA HIS A 48 -12.79 2.63 0.13
C HIS A 48 -13.33 2.40 1.54
N ALA A 49 -12.52 1.79 2.42
CA ALA A 49 -12.88 1.59 3.82
C ALA A 49 -12.76 2.84 4.71
N GLY A 50 -12.38 3.99 4.12
CA GLY A 50 -12.18 5.25 4.83
C GLY A 50 -10.93 5.28 5.71
N VAL A 51 -9.92 4.48 5.38
CA VAL A 51 -8.68 4.38 6.16
C VAL A 51 -7.61 5.29 5.54
N ALA A 52 -7.02 6.17 6.35
CA ALA A 52 -5.85 6.94 5.97
C ALA A 52 -4.62 6.03 5.88
N VAL A 53 -3.86 6.15 4.78
CA VAL A 53 -2.67 5.33 4.51
C VAL A 53 -1.44 6.24 4.43
N ASP A 54 -0.41 5.92 5.21
CA ASP A 54 0.93 6.49 5.08
C ASP A 54 1.87 5.46 4.44
N LEU A 55 2.64 5.87 3.43
CA LEU A 55 3.60 5.01 2.75
C LEU A 55 5.00 5.61 2.87
N SER A 56 5.85 4.93 3.63
CA SER A 56 7.25 5.28 3.80
C SER A 56 8.14 4.31 3.02
N VAL A 57 8.78 4.79 1.95
CA VAL A 57 9.77 4.03 1.19
C VAL A 57 11.16 4.41 1.67
N ARG A 58 11.98 3.41 2.01
CA ARG A 58 13.41 3.61 2.33
C ARG A 58 14.25 3.02 1.21
N THR A 59 15.11 3.82 0.62
CA THR A 59 16.16 3.31 -0.28
C THR A 59 17.16 2.52 0.57
N ALA A 60 17.33 1.23 0.26
CA ALA A 60 18.44 0.46 0.77
C ALA A 60 19.72 0.93 0.07
N GLY A 61 20.39 1.91 0.64
CA GLY A 61 21.68 2.42 0.16
C GLY A 61 21.59 3.66 -0.71
N GLN A 62 21.34 4.82 -0.10
CA GLN A 62 22.02 6.03 -0.58
C GLN A 62 23.30 6.14 0.24
N ALA A 63 24.41 5.69 -0.33
CA ALA A 63 25.71 6.06 0.18
C ALA A 63 25.73 7.59 0.31
N ARG A 64 26.15 8.10 1.47
CA ARG A 64 26.61 9.49 1.59
C ARG A 64 27.84 9.62 0.70
N GLY A 65 27.64 9.89 -0.59
CA GLY A 65 28.68 10.49 -1.40
C GLY A 65 28.83 11.94 -0.93
N PRO A 66 30.04 12.42 -0.59
CA PRO A 66 30.23 13.84 -0.37
C PRO A 66 29.81 14.57 -1.65
N CYS A 67 29.13 15.69 -1.47
CA CYS A 67 28.86 16.66 -2.52
C CYS A 67 30.17 16.91 -3.28
N SER A 68 30.33 16.36 -4.49
CA SER A 68 31.40 16.79 -5.38
C SER A 68 30.96 18.14 -5.91
N ASP A 69 31.42 19.20 -5.26
CA ASP A 69 31.40 20.54 -5.81
C ASP A 69 32.04 20.47 -7.21
N VAL A 70 31.20 20.53 -8.24
CA VAL A 70 31.67 20.70 -9.62
C VAL A 70 31.98 22.18 -9.74
N PRO A 71 33.25 22.60 -9.88
CA PRO A 71 33.54 24.00 -10.13
C PRO A 71 32.97 24.36 -11.51
N ILE A 72 32.01 25.28 -11.54
CA ILE A 72 31.60 25.93 -12.78
C ILE A 72 32.82 26.72 -13.26
N ARG A 73 33.46 26.23 -14.32
CA ARG A 73 34.61 26.88 -14.95
C ARG A 73 34.13 28.22 -15.53
N ALA A 74 34.60 29.33 -14.98
CA ALA A 74 34.43 30.64 -15.61
C ALA A 74 35.15 30.61 -16.96
N GLY A 75 34.38 30.71 -18.04
CA GLY A 75 34.92 30.86 -19.40
C GLY A 75 35.57 32.22 -19.57
N THR A 76 36.72 32.23 -20.25
CA THR A 76 37.41 33.43 -20.72
C THR A 76 36.64 34.10 -21.85
#